data_AF-A0A7J6X950-F1
#
_entry.id   AF-A0A7J6X950-F1
#
_cell.length_a   1.000
_cell.length_b   1.000
_cell.length_c   1.000
_cell.angle_alpha   90.00
_cell.angle_beta   90.00
_cell.angle_gamma   90.00
#
_symmetry.space_group_name_H-M   'P 1'
#
loop_
_entity.id
_entity.type
_entity.pdbx_description
1 polymer ?
#
loop_
_entity_poly.entity_id
_entity_poly.type
_entity_poly.pdbx_seq_one_letter_code
_entity_poly.pdbx_strand_id
1 'polypeptide(L)'
;MHEESDELKAYRILLAFSGLKQCLTTNPGYNHRVAECREAAKVLLDSSGKSQIEPLLCNVEPETYEAHKHKLKPILARRAEHYFSENARVARGLEAWASGKWKEFGELISASGLSSIRNYECGSEPLIQLYEILLRTPGVFGARFSGAGFRGCCVAFVESKHAEEAACFVKNEYHKLQPDLASHLQKTTPVLICDAGDCAHVI
;
A
#
# COMPACT_ATOMS: atom_id res chain seq x y z
N MET A 1 -3.28 -4.31 -36.82
CA MET A 1 -4.05 -3.13 -36.40
C MET A 1 -5.01 -3.60 -35.35
N HIS A 2 -4.62 -3.54 -34.08
CA HIS A 2 -5.53 -3.77 -32.97
C HIS A 2 -6.07 -2.39 -32.60
N GLU A 3 -7.26 -2.06 -33.11
CA GLU A 3 -8.09 -1.03 -32.52
C GLU A 3 -8.53 -1.58 -31.15
N GLU A 4 -7.82 -1.22 -30.09
CA GLU A 4 -8.39 -1.26 -28.75
C GLU A 4 -9.58 -0.29 -28.78
N SER A 5 -10.80 -0.85 -28.80
CA SER A 5 -11.99 -0.07 -28.54
C SER A 5 -11.80 0.60 -27.19
N ASP A 6 -11.73 1.93 -27.21
CA ASP A 6 -11.65 2.83 -26.06
C ASP A 6 -12.99 2.78 -25.29
N GLU A 7 -13.36 1.60 -24.79
CA GLU A 7 -14.30 1.50 -23.67
C GLU A 7 -13.61 2.21 -22.52
N LEU A 8 -14.04 3.45 -22.28
CA LEU A 8 -13.61 4.27 -21.14
C LEU A 8 -13.61 3.41 -19.88
N LYS A 9 -12.41 2.97 -19.47
CA LYS A 9 -12.23 2.21 -18.23
C LYS A 9 -12.93 2.98 -17.12
N ALA A 10 -13.59 2.30 -16.20
CA ALA A 10 -14.27 2.98 -15.09
C ALA A 10 -13.29 3.71 -14.14
N TYR A 11 -12.01 3.30 -14.15
CA TYR A 11 -10.96 3.88 -13.34
C TYR A 11 -9.65 4.07 -14.12
N ARG A 12 -8.79 4.94 -13.59
CA ARG A 12 -7.36 5.08 -13.91
C ARG A 12 -6.52 4.86 -12.66
N ILE A 13 -5.22 4.61 -12.84
CA ILE A 13 -4.27 4.49 -11.74
C ILE A 13 -3.42 5.75 -11.69
N LEU A 14 -3.35 6.38 -10.52
CA LEU A 14 -2.38 7.44 -10.24
C LEU A 14 -1.19 6.84 -9.51
N LEU A 15 0.01 7.08 -10.02
CA LEU A 15 1.26 6.79 -9.35
C LEU A 15 1.90 8.11 -8.91
N ALA A 16 1.84 8.40 -7.61
CA ALA A 16 2.37 9.63 -7.05
C ALA A 16 3.69 9.36 -6.33
N PHE A 17 4.78 10.01 -6.73
CA PHE A 17 6.10 9.79 -6.20
C PHE A 17 6.48 10.82 -5.13
N SER A 18 6.91 10.35 -3.95
CA SER A 18 7.30 11.20 -2.81
C SER A 18 8.59 12.01 -3.05
N GLY A 19 9.40 11.66 -4.03
CA GLY A 19 10.73 12.27 -4.21
C GLY A 19 11.84 11.63 -3.38
N LEU A 20 11.53 10.72 -2.44
CA LEU A 20 12.51 9.97 -1.67
C LEU A 20 13.10 8.81 -2.49
N LYS A 21 14.37 8.95 -2.90
CA LYS A 21 15.09 8.01 -3.79
C LYS A 21 16.14 7.11 -3.13
N GLN A 22 16.47 7.33 -1.85
CA GLN A 22 17.57 6.62 -1.17
C GLN A 22 17.34 5.09 -1.13
N CYS A 23 18.39 4.27 -1.15
CA CYS A 23 18.27 2.81 -1.14
C CYS A 23 17.69 2.26 0.20
N LEU A 24 17.15 1.02 0.20
CA LEU A 24 16.51 0.42 1.39
C LEU A 24 17.59 -0.05 2.35
N THR A 25 18.74 -0.44 1.81
CA THR A 25 19.90 -0.93 2.55
C THR A 25 20.52 0.09 3.50
N THR A 26 20.24 1.39 3.31
CA THR A 26 20.78 2.44 4.19
C THR A 26 19.96 2.63 5.47
N ASN A 27 18.75 2.05 5.57
CA ASN A 27 17.93 2.09 6.78
C ASN A 27 17.35 0.69 7.09
N PRO A 28 17.65 0.09 8.25
CA PRO A 28 17.26 -1.30 8.57
C PRO A 28 15.75 -1.52 8.75
N GLY A 29 14.90 -0.49 8.56
CA GLY A 29 13.45 -0.55 8.74
C GLY A 29 12.78 -1.78 8.13
N TYR A 30 13.07 -2.13 6.88
CA TYR A 30 12.46 -3.31 6.23
C TYR A 30 12.83 -4.62 6.93
N ASN A 31 14.13 -4.84 7.20
CA ASN A 31 14.60 -6.06 7.85
C ASN A 31 14.10 -6.17 9.30
N HIS A 32 13.93 -5.04 10.00
CA HIS A 32 13.27 -5.02 11.31
C HIS A 32 11.83 -5.51 11.22
N ARG A 33 11.05 -5.08 10.22
CA ARG A 33 9.67 -5.56 10.03
C ARG A 33 9.62 -7.05 9.76
N VAL A 34 10.53 -7.57 8.94
CA VAL A 34 10.66 -9.02 8.70
C VAL A 34 10.95 -9.75 10.01
N ALA A 35 11.93 -9.30 10.79
CA ALA A 35 12.29 -9.92 12.07
C ALA A 35 11.14 -9.88 13.08
N GLU A 36 10.44 -8.74 13.20
CA GLU A 36 9.27 -8.59 14.08
C GLU A 36 8.13 -9.53 13.66
N CYS A 37 7.88 -9.71 12.36
CA CYS A 37 6.87 -10.66 11.88
C CYS A 37 7.25 -12.12 12.20
N ARG A 38 8.53 -12.48 12.05
CA ARG A 38 9.02 -13.82 12.41
C ARG A 38 8.89 -14.08 13.91
N GLU A 39 9.24 -13.09 14.74
CA GLU A 39 9.08 -13.21 16.19
C GLU A 39 7.61 -13.32 16.60
N ALA A 40 6.71 -12.54 15.97
CA ALA A 40 5.28 -12.67 16.20
C ALA A 40 4.76 -14.07 15.85
N ALA A 41 5.16 -14.61 14.68
CA ALA A 41 4.80 -15.95 14.26
C ALA A 41 5.30 -17.02 15.23
N LYS A 42 6.56 -16.90 15.70
CA LYS A 42 7.13 -17.80 16.68
C LYS A 42 6.31 -17.84 17.96
N VAL A 43 5.97 -16.69 18.54
CA VAL A 43 5.15 -16.61 19.77
C VAL A 43 3.80 -17.30 19.58
N LEU A 44 3.15 -17.13 18.43
CA LEU A 44 1.85 -17.73 18.13
C LEU A 44 1.93 -19.26 17.93
N LEU A 45 2.97 -19.74 17.24
CA LEU A 45 3.21 -21.17 17.01
C LEU A 45 3.58 -21.89 18.31
N ASP A 46 4.51 -21.32 19.10
CA ASP A 46 4.88 -21.86 20.41
C ASP A 46 3.65 -21.94 21.33
N SER A 47 2.81 -20.90 21.30
CA SER A 47 1.58 -20.83 22.09
C SER A 47 0.52 -21.88 21.72
N SER A 48 0.60 -22.43 20.50
CA SER A 48 -0.32 -23.46 19.99
C SER A 48 0.30 -24.86 19.94
N GLY A 49 1.50 -25.04 20.52
CA GLY A 49 2.20 -26.32 20.52
C GLY A 49 2.75 -26.73 19.14
N LYS A 50 2.92 -25.77 18.23
CA LYS A 50 3.40 -25.95 16.85
C LYS A 50 4.80 -25.37 16.63
N SER A 51 5.65 -25.37 17.65
CA SER A 51 7.00 -24.75 17.65
C SER A 51 7.97 -25.33 16.60
N GLN A 52 7.67 -26.52 16.06
CA GLN A 52 8.41 -27.16 14.98
C GLN A 52 8.16 -26.53 13.59
N ILE A 53 7.10 -25.73 13.43
CA ILE A 53 6.76 -25.08 12.16
C ILE A 53 7.65 -23.85 11.97
N GLU A 54 8.08 -23.59 10.73
CA GLU A 54 8.88 -22.39 10.44
C GLU A 54 8.10 -21.12 10.83
N PRO A 55 8.70 -20.18 11.61
CA PRO A 55 8.01 -19.03 12.17
C PRO A 55 7.79 -17.93 11.13
N LEU A 56 6.83 -18.18 10.25
CA LEU A 56 6.30 -17.24 9.27
C LEU A 56 4.81 -17.04 9.57
N LEU A 57 4.31 -15.79 9.47
CA LEU A 57 2.91 -15.51 9.75
C LEU A 57 1.94 -16.24 8.81
N CYS A 58 2.39 -16.58 7.59
CA CYS A 58 1.60 -17.41 6.66
C CYS A 58 1.43 -18.87 7.10
N ASN A 59 2.27 -19.36 8.02
CA ASN A 59 2.16 -20.69 8.60
C ASN A 59 1.31 -20.70 9.89
N VAL A 60 0.74 -19.55 10.27
CA VAL A 60 -0.13 -19.42 11.43
C VAL A 60 -1.57 -19.33 10.96
N GLU A 61 -2.38 -20.31 11.34
CA GLU A 61 -3.82 -20.31 11.01
C GLU A 61 -4.55 -19.12 11.65
N PRO A 62 -5.55 -18.52 10.99
CA PRO A 62 -6.33 -17.41 11.54
C PRO A 62 -6.93 -17.70 12.92
N GLU A 63 -7.40 -18.93 13.16
CA GLU A 63 -7.94 -19.36 14.46
C GLU A 63 -6.85 -19.40 15.53
N THR A 64 -5.63 -19.79 15.14
CA THR A 64 -4.47 -19.79 16.03
C THR A 64 -4.09 -18.36 16.41
N TYR A 65 -4.10 -17.44 15.44
CA TYR A 65 -3.88 -16.02 15.68
C TYR A 65 -4.93 -15.45 16.64
N GLU A 66 -6.22 -15.64 16.36
CA GLU A 66 -7.30 -15.11 17.20
C GLU A 66 -7.24 -15.64 18.63
N ALA A 67 -6.97 -16.94 18.81
CA ALA A 67 -6.86 -17.55 20.13
C ALA A 67 -5.65 -17.04 20.93
N HIS A 68 -4.54 -16.64 20.28
CA HIS A 68 -3.27 -16.36 20.95
C HIS A 68 -2.74 -14.94 20.77
N LYS A 69 -3.39 -14.06 20.01
CA LYS A 69 -2.92 -12.69 19.74
C LYS A 69 -2.70 -11.85 20.99
N HIS A 70 -3.45 -12.13 22.06
CA HIS A 70 -3.28 -11.48 23.37
C HIS A 70 -1.92 -11.75 24.04
N LYS A 71 -1.18 -12.77 23.60
CA LYS A 71 0.17 -13.10 24.09
C LYS A 71 1.28 -12.28 23.41
N LEU A 72 0.97 -11.59 22.31
CA LEU A 72 1.94 -10.78 21.59
C LEU A 72 2.24 -9.48 22.34
N LYS A 73 3.53 -9.14 22.44
CA LYS A 73 3.96 -7.81 22.90
C LYS A 73 3.38 -6.72 21.97
N PRO A 74 3.14 -5.48 22.44
CA PRO A 74 2.43 -4.46 21.68
C PRO A 74 2.95 -4.21 20.26
N ILE A 75 4.27 -4.19 20.04
CA ILE A 75 4.86 -4.01 18.70
C ILE A 75 4.55 -5.21 17.80
N LEU A 76 4.75 -6.43 18.30
CA LEU A 76 4.50 -7.66 17.54
C LEU A 76 3.01 -7.83 17.23
N ALA A 77 2.15 -7.45 18.17
CA ALA A 77 0.70 -7.45 17.99
C ALA A 77 0.29 -6.58 16.79
N ARG A 78 0.87 -5.37 16.66
CA ARG A 78 0.63 -4.50 15.51
C ARG A 78 1.10 -5.10 14.19
N ARG A 79 2.27 -5.77 14.16
CA ARG A 79 2.76 -6.43 12.93
C ARG A 79 1.87 -7.60 12.50
N ALA A 80 1.48 -8.45 13.45
CA ALA A 80 0.56 -9.54 13.20
C ALA A 80 -0.82 -9.01 12.74
N GLU A 81 -1.36 -8.00 13.42
CA GLU A 81 -2.61 -7.33 13.03
C GLU A 81 -2.54 -6.79 11.60
N HIS A 82 -1.43 -6.14 11.21
CA HIS A 82 -1.24 -5.71 9.83
C HIS A 82 -1.35 -6.88 8.85
N TYR A 83 -0.63 -7.97 9.10
CA TYR A 83 -0.60 -9.15 8.23
C TYR A 83 -1.98 -9.80 8.07
N PHE A 84 -2.63 -10.18 9.17
CA PHE A 84 -3.91 -10.89 9.11
C PHE A 84 -5.02 -10.00 8.54
N SER A 85 -5.06 -8.72 8.93
CA SER A 85 -6.04 -7.79 8.36
C SER A 85 -5.76 -7.46 6.90
N GLU A 86 -4.50 -7.50 6.44
CA GLU A 86 -4.15 -7.31 5.02
C GLU A 86 -4.62 -8.49 4.17
N ASN A 87 -4.41 -9.73 4.62
CA ASN A 87 -4.92 -10.91 3.91
C ASN A 87 -6.46 -10.87 3.79
N ALA A 88 -7.16 -10.48 4.86
CA ALA A 88 -8.61 -10.29 4.82
C ALA A 88 -9.04 -9.17 3.84
N ARG A 89 -8.29 -8.06 3.79
CA ARG A 89 -8.53 -6.99 2.80
C ARG A 89 -8.31 -7.45 1.37
N VAL A 90 -7.28 -8.27 1.12
CA VAL A 90 -7.02 -8.83 -0.22
C VAL A 90 -8.18 -9.70 -0.68
N ALA A 91 -8.66 -10.63 0.16
CA ALA A 91 -9.80 -11.48 -0.18
C ALA A 91 -11.05 -10.68 -0.56
N ARG A 92 -11.43 -9.69 0.27
CA ARG A 92 -12.55 -8.78 -0.01
C ARG A 92 -12.31 -7.90 -1.24
N GLY A 93 -11.07 -7.48 -1.44
CA GLY A 93 -10.67 -6.66 -2.58
C GLY A 93 -10.84 -7.38 -3.91
N LEU A 94 -10.54 -8.68 -3.96
CA LEU A 94 -10.78 -9.52 -5.13
C LEU A 94 -12.27 -9.57 -5.50
N GLU A 95 -13.16 -9.74 -4.52
CA GLU A 95 -14.61 -9.75 -4.73
C GLU A 95 -15.13 -8.39 -5.22
N ALA A 96 -14.70 -7.30 -4.58
CA ALA A 96 -15.07 -5.94 -4.96
C ALA A 96 -14.59 -5.60 -6.37
N TRP A 97 -13.35 -5.98 -6.71
CA TRP A 97 -12.78 -5.80 -8.03
C TRP A 97 -13.56 -6.55 -9.11
N ALA A 98 -13.78 -7.85 -8.91
CA ALA A 98 -14.49 -8.71 -9.86
C ALA A 98 -15.95 -8.24 -10.10
N SER A 99 -16.55 -7.60 -9.09
CA SER A 99 -17.92 -7.07 -9.16
C SER A 99 -18.01 -5.61 -9.63
N GLY A 100 -16.90 -4.98 -10.03
CA GLY A 100 -16.87 -3.57 -10.44
C GLY A 100 -17.24 -2.57 -9.34
N LYS A 101 -17.10 -2.95 -8.07
CA LYS A 101 -17.42 -2.10 -6.90
C LYS A 101 -16.23 -1.20 -6.55
N TRP A 102 -15.91 -0.25 -7.43
CA TRP A 102 -14.71 0.58 -7.35
C TRP A 102 -14.56 1.37 -6.05
N LYS A 103 -15.67 1.89 -5.51
CA LYS A 103 -15.67 2.61 -4.23
C LYS A 103 -15.28 1.70 -3.06
N GLU A 104 -15.88 0.51 -2.98
CA GLU A 104 -15.56 -0.48 -1.94
C GLU A 104 -14.11 -0.95 -2.06
N PHE A 105 -13.65 -1.22 -3.29
CA PHE A 105 -12.24 -1.54 -3.55
C PHE A 105 -11.31 -0.42 -3.09
N GLY A 106 -11.61 0.83 -3.40
CA GLY A 106 -10.86 2.00 -2.95
C GLY A 106 -10.82 2.17 -1.43
N GLU A 107 -11.93 1.93 -0.73
CA GLU A 107 -12.00 1.94 0.73
C GLU A 107 -11.06 0.88 1.34
N LEU A 108 -11.02 -0.33 0.76
CA LEU A 108 -10.11 -1.41 1.17
C LEU A 108 -8.63 -1.05 0.93
N ILE A 109 -8.33 -0.43 -0.22
CA ILE A 109 -6.99 0.06 -0.55
C ILE A 109 -6.55 1.12 0.47
N SER A 110 -7.44 2.05 0.82
CA SER A 110 -7.17 3.11 1.81
C SER A 110 -6.96 2.55 3.21
N ALA A 111 -7.81 1.60 3.63
CA ALA A 111 -7.65 0.90 4.90
C ALA A 111 -6.31 0.15 4.98
N SER A 112 -5.83 -0.40 3.86
CA SER A 112 -4.50 -1.00 3.78
C SER A 112 -3.39 0.04 3.98
N GLY A 113 -3.45 1.18 3.28
CA GLY A 113 -2.51 2.28 3.48
C GLY A 113 -2.44 2.76 4.94
N LEU A 114 -3.60 2.92 5.58
CA LEU A 114 -3.68 3.28 7.00
C LEU A 114 -3.02 2.21 7.91
N SER A 115 -3.23 0.93 7.61
CA SER A 115 -2.60 -0.18 8.33
C SER A 115 -1.09 -0.18 8.15
N SER A 116 -0.57 0.11 6.95
CA SER A 116 0.87 0.28 6.71
C SER A 116 1.48 1.41 7.55
N ILE A 117 0.72 2.48 7.80
CA ILE A 117 1.15 3.61 8.65
C ILE A 117 1.09 3.23 10.13
N ARG A 118 -0.07 2.78 10.63
CA ARG A 118 -0.31 2.60 12.07
C ARG A 118 0.15 1.26 12.62
N ASN A 119 -0.13 0.18 11.89
CA ASN A 119 0.14 -1.18 12.35
C ASN A 119 1.48 -1.70 11.84
N TYR A 120 1.88 -1.34 10.63
CA TYR A 120 3.18 -1.72 10.08
C TYR A 120 4.26 -0.67 10.27
N GLU A 121 3.92 0.58 10.62
CA GLU A 121 4.88 1.66 10.92
C GLU A 121 5.99 1.76 9.84
N CYS A 122 5.60 1.71 8.57
CA CYS A 122 6.54 1.79 7.45
C CYS A 122 6.46 3.11 6.67
N GLY A 123 5.57 4.04 7.03
CA GLY A 123 5.47 5.34 6.33
C GLY A 123 6.57 6.32 6.75
N SER A 124 7.10 7.08 5.78
CA SER A 124 7.86 8.31 6.04
C SER A 124 6.97 9.53 5.90
N GLU A 125 7.34 10.65 6.54
CA GLU A 125 6.55 11.88 6.54
C GLU A 125 6.08 12.31 5.13
N PRO A 126 6.95 12.37 4.10
CA PRO A 126 6.51 12.80 2.77
C PRO A 126 5.55 11.80 2.12
N LEU A 127 5.68 10.50 2.44
CA LEU A 127 4.79 9.47 1.89
C LEU A 127 3.42 9.49 2.58
N ILE A 128 3.39 9.70 3.90
CA ILE A 128 2.14 9.86 4.68
C ILE A 128 1.36 11.07 4.17
N GLN A 129 2.03 12.22 4.02
CA GLN A 129 1.40 13.42 3.48
C GLN A 129 0.86 13.21 2.06
N LEU A 130 1.60 12.51 1.20
CA LEU A 130 1.14 12.19 -0.15
C LEU A 130 -0.08 11.27 -0.16
N TYR A 131 -0.10 10.26 0.73
CA TYR A 131 -1.27 9.41 0.94
C TYR A 131 -2.50 10.22 1.40
N GLU A 132 -2.33 11.12 2.37
CA GLU A 132 -3.42 11.98 2.87
C GLU A 132 -3.96 12.94 1.80
N ILE A 133 -3.08 13.49 0.95
CA ILE A 133 -3.48 14.30 -0.21
C ILE A 133 -4.33 13.46 -1.16
N LEU A 134 -3.89 12.25 -1.51
CA LEU A 134 -4.62 11.38 -2.41
C LEU A 134 -6.02 11.04 -1.88
N LEU A 135 -6.15 10.75 -0.58
CA LEU A 135 -7.46 10.43 0.02
C LEU A 135 -8.48 11.58 -0.05
N ARG A 136 -8.02 12.84 -0.02
CA ARG A 136 -8.91 14.02 -0.14
C ARG A 136 -9.06 14.52 -1.57
N THR A 137 -8.40 13.89 -2.54
CA THR A 137 -8.43 14.32 -3.94
C THR A 137 -9.76 13.93 -4.58
N PRO A 138 -10.46 14.87 -5.26
CA PRO A 138 -11.70 14.55 -5.96
C PRO A 138 -11.57 13.40 -6.95
N GLY A 139 -12.57 12.52 -6.98
CA GLY A 139 -12.61 11.36 -7.87
C GLY A 139 -11.73 10.18 -7.46
N VAL A 140 -10.86 10.30 -6.44
CA VAL A 140 -10.07 9.18 -5.93
C VAL A 140 -10.96 8.23 -5.14
N PHE A 141 -11.03 6.97 -5.56
CA PHE A 141 -11.69 5.89 -4.83
C PHE A 141 -10.89 5.48 -3.59
N GLY A 142 -9.57 5.47 -3.69
CA GLY A 142 -8.69 5.16 -2.58
C GLY A 142 -7.22 5.11 -2.96
N ALA A 143 -6.36 5.16 -1.96
CA ALA A 143 -4.91 5.23 -2.14
C ALA A 143 -4.15 4.42 -1.09
N ARG A 144 -2.92 4.01 -1.40
CA ARG A 144 -2.01 3.36 -0.45
C ARG A 144 -0.56 3.56 -0.86
N PHE A 145 0.36 3.21 0.03
CA PHE A 145 1.76 3.05 -0.34
C PHE A 145 1.93 1.90 -1.33
N SER A 146 2.84 2.06 -2.28
CA SER A 146 3.33 0.99 -3.14
C SER A 146 4.75 0.60 -2.74
N GLY A 147 5.01 -0.70 -2.65
CA GLY A 147 6.28 -1.25 -2.20
C GLY A 147 6.48 -1.16 -0.67
N ALA A 148 7.73 -0.96 -0.24
CA ALA A 148 8.12 -1.11 1.16
C ALA A 148 7.67 0.02 2.11
N GLY A 149 7.06 1.11 1.60
CA GLY A 149 6.50 2.21 2.39
C GLY A 149 7.50 3.22 2.98
N PHE A 150 8.75 2.87 3.27
CA PHE A 150 9.72 3.80 3.89
C PHE A 150 10.04 5.02 3.00
N ARG A 151 9.72 4.92 1.71
CA ARG A 151 9.92 5.89 0.64
C ARG A 151 9.12 5.43 -0.57
N GLY A 152 9.35 6.07 -1.72
CA GLY A 152 8.83 5.59 -2.99
C GLY A 152 7.55 6.33 -3.35
N CYS A 153 6.53 5.59 -3.75
CA CYS A 153 5.31 6.13 -4.31
C CYS A 153 4.07 5.66 -3.54
N CYS A 154 3.03 6.47 -3.65
CA CYS A 154 1.66 6.06 -3.40
C CYS A 154 1.03 5.66 -4.73
N VAL A 155 0.13 4.68 -4.68
CA VAL A 155 -0.77 4.33 -5.77
C VAL A 155 -2.19 4.71 -5.36
N ALA A 156 -2.96 5.27 -6.29
CA ALA A 156 -4.37 5.55 -6.09
C ALA A 156 -5.21 5.11 -7.28
N PHE A 157 -6.45 4.73 -7.00
CA PHE A 157 -7.46 4.44 -8.01
C PHE A 157 -8.39 5.64 -8.10
N VAL A 158 -8.58 6.18 -9.30
CA VAL A 158 -9.35 7.39 -9.55
C VAL A 158 -10.38 7.13 -10.65
N GLU A 159 -11.55 7.75 -10.55
CA GLU A 159 -12.54 7.74 -11.62
C GLU A 159 -11.95 8.38 -12.89
N SER A 160 -12.13 7.73 -14.04
CA SER A 160 -11.37 8.08 -15.25
C SER A 160 -11.54 9.52 -15.71
N LYS A 161 -12.75 10.06 -15.65
CA LYS A 161 -13.03 11.46 -16.01
C LYS A 161 -12.34 12.48 -15.10
N HIS A 162 -11.92 12.09 -13.90
CA HIS A 162 -11.27 12.95 -12.93
C HIS A 162 -9.74 12.76 -12.88
N ALA A 163 -9.16 11.85 -13.67
CA ALA A 163 -7.76 11.46 -13.52
C ALA A 163 -6.77 12.62 -13.71
N GLU A 164 -6.96 13.46 -14.72
CA GLU A 164 -6.11 14.63 -14.99
C GLU A 164 -6.25 15.71 -13.91
N GLU A 165 -7.47 16.01 -13.50
CA GLU A 165 -7.75 16.97 -12.42
C GLU A 165 -7.13 16.50 -11.09
N ALA A 166 -7.31 15.22 -10.77
CA ALA A 166 -6.74 14.59 -9.59
C ALA A 166 -5.21 14.64 -9.60
N ALA A 167 -4.57 14.33 -10.74
CA ALA A 167 -3.11 14.41 -10.87
C ALA A 167 -2.59 15.83 -10.65
N CYS A 168 -3.27 16.84 -11.22
CA CYS A 168 -2.94 18.24 -11.04
C CYS A 168 -3.11 18.69 -9.58
N PHE A 169 -4.23 18.31 -8.95
CA PHE A 169 -4.52 18.60 -7.56
C PHE A 169 -3.44 18.04 -6.63
N VAL A 170 -3.12 16.74 -6.78
CA VAL A 170 -2.11 16.06 -5.95
C VAL A 170 -0.75 16.73 -6.09
N LYS A 171 -0.34 17.05 -7.33
CA LYS A 171 0.91 17.75 -7.61
C LYS A 171 0.99 19.09 -6.88
N ASN A 172 -0.07 19.90 -6.98
CA ASN A 172 -0.10 21.24 -6.40
C ASN A 172 -0.10 21.20 -4.87
N GLU A 173 -0.89 20.30 -4.27
CA GLU A 173 -0.94 20.14 -2.82
C GLU A 173 0.36 19.59 -2.25
N TYR A 174 1.00 18.64 -2.95
CA TYR A 174 2.27 18.09 -2.50
C TYR A 174 3.40 19.11 -2.58
N HIS A 175 3.41 19.96 -3.60
CA HIS A 175 4.40 21.04 -3.71
C HIS A 175 4.32 22.04 -2.56
N LYS A 176 3.12 22.29 -2.00
CA LYS A 176 2.95 23.16 -0.83
C LYS A 176 3.51 22.56 0.44
N LEU A 177 3.35 21.25 0.66
CA LEU A 177 3.81 20.56 1.88
C LEU A 177 5.28 20.15 1.82
N GLN A 178 5.79 19.83 0.64
CA GLN A 178 7.14 19.30 0.42
C GLN A 178 7.85 20.07 -0.73
N PRO A 179 8.05 21.39 -0.62
CA PRO A 179 8.56 22.23 -1.71
C PRO A 179 9.95 21.80 -2.18
N ASP A 180 10.83 21.40 -1.27
CA ASP A 180 12.18 20.95 -1.60
C ASP A 180 12.13 19.65 -2.41
N LEU A 181 11.46 18.62 -1.91
CA LEU A 181 11.33 17.35 -2.62
C LEU A 181 10.62 17.53 -3.97
N ALA A 182 9.56 18.33 -4.01
CA ALA A 182 8.80 18.59 -5.22
C ALA A 182 9.59 19.38 -6.28
N SER A 183 10.47 20.31 -5.87
CA SER A 183 11.31 21.08 -6.80
C SER A 183 12.35 20.19 -7.50
N HIS A 184 12.86 19.17 -6.81
CA HIS A 184 13.76 18.18 -7.42
C HIS A 184 13.05 17.21 -8.37
N LEU A 185 11.72 17.24 -8.44
CA LEU A 185 10.90 16.45 -9.36
C LEU A 185 10.65 17.17 -10.69
N GLN A 186 11.11 18.40 -10.91
CA GLN A 186 10.76 19.22 -12.09
C GLN A 186 11.07 18.60 -13.47
N LYS A 187 11.93 17.58 -13.56
CA LYS A 187 12.19 16.83 -14.82
C LYS A 187 11.33 15.57 -15.00
N THR A 188 10.59 15.15 -13.99
CA THR A 188 9.78 13.92 -13.98
C THR A 188 8.43 14.20 -13.35
N THR A 189 7.32 14.05 -14.08
CA THR A 189 5.98 14.32 -13.54
C THR A 189 5.79 13.60 -12.20
N PRO A 190 5.51 14.33 -11.09
CA PRO A 190 5.46 13.74 -9.75
C PRO A 190 4.26 12.80 -9.56
N VAL A 191 3.27 12.92 -10.44
CA VAL A 191 2.09 12.06 -10.50
C VAL A 191 1.93 11.59 -11.94
N LEU A 192 1.96 10.28 -12.15
CA LEU A 192 1.72 9.66 -13.45
C LEU A 192 0.32 9.05 -13.47
N ILE A 193 -0.38 9.20 -14.59
CA ILE A 193 -1.59 8.44 -14.87
C ILE A 193 -1.16 7.22 -15.67
N CYS A 194 -1.38 6.01 -15.15
CA CYS A 194 -0.96 4.78 -15.78
C CYS A 194 -2.09 3.76 -15.92
N ASP A 195 -1.83 2.78 -16.78
CA ASP A 195 -2.60 1.57 -16.98
C ASP A 195 -1.78 0.34 -16.56
N ALA A 196 -2.45 -0.80 -16.39
CA ALA A 196 -1.77 -2.07 -16.41
C ALA A 196 -1.16 -2.29 -17.80
N GLY A 197 0.14 -2.56 -17.85
CA GLY A 197 0.86 -2.89 -19.09
C GLY A 197 1.16 -4.38 -19.18
N ASP A 198 1.64 -4.81 -20.35
CA ASP A 198 2.08 -6.18 -20.59
C ASP A 198 3.31 -6.54 -19.75
N CYS A 199 3.50 -7.84 -19.53
CA CYS A 199 4.68 -8.34 -18.86
C CYS A 199 5.92 -8.30 -19.75
N ALA A 200 7.09 -8.52 -19.13
CA ALA A 200 8.35 -8.60 -19.85
C ALA A 200 8.28 -9.64 -20.98
N HIS A 201 8.58 -9.21 -22.20
CA HIS A 201 8.65 -10.04 -23.39
C HIS A 201 9.83 -9.57 -24.24
N VAL A 202 10.30 -10.45 -25.12
CA VAL A 202 11.34 -10.11 -26.10
C VAL A 202 10.64 -9.61 -27.36
N ILE A 203 11.11 -8.46 -27.86
CA ILE A 203 10.66 -7.85 -29.12
C ILE A 203 11.57 -8.35 -30.25
#